data_AF-A0A7S0FEA1-F1
#
_entry.id   AF-A0A7S0FEA1-F1
#
_cell.length_a   1.000
_cell.length_b   1.000
_cell.length_c   1.000
_cell.angle_alpha   90.00
_cell.angle_beta   90.00
_cell.angle_gamma   90.00
#
_symmetry.space_group_name_H-M   'P 1'
#
loop_
_entity.id
_entity.type
_entity.pdbx_description
1 polymer ?
#
loop_
_entity_poly.entity_id
_entity_poly.type
_entity_poly.pdbx_seq_one_letter_code
_entity_poly.pdbx_strand_id
1 'polypeptide(L)'
;MPVFGPETLALGHNDGDPEPQEPCRRKQRSVTWEPSRNASVPLRPNGELGCFAKAFDKLQMTCAECCTLGLRHGRQRPSRREQKAWDHPGKQGYLWKLNSGAGDELLRLSCLRSWRRRLFLVHDAHGEPGRMALLYLSEKRDGQMTLACTLGGQLGPLPEVEIEPPSPGTRYWARSNLQQYNVAFGFDTGSVSETYDALLPERLYPFKVDWADPNEGEHCLVLAATSEEVRARWLAGLTGVSCGGKVKLSKHRRKS
;
A
#
# COMPACT_ATOMS: atom_id res chain seq x y z
N MET A 1 -51.13 8.92 -63.86
CA MET A 1 -50.90 7.85 -62.86
C MET A 1 -49.45 7.41 -62.98
N PRO A 2 -48.50 7.93 -62.17
CA PRO A 2 -47.13 7.44 -62.21
C PRO A 2 -47.00 6.18 -61.34
N VAL A 3 -46.30 5.20 -61.90
CA VAL A 3 -45.99 3.89 -61.30
C VAL A 3 -44.74 4.05 -60.43
N PHE A 4 -44.84 3.71 -59.15
CA PHE A 4 -43.71 3.62 -58.23
C PHE A 4 -42.95 2.30 -58.49
N GLY A 5 -41.66 2.40 -58.80
CA GLY A 5 -40.73 1.26 -58.84
C GLY A 5 -40.13 0.98 -57.45
N PRO A 6 -39.63 -0.25 -57.19
CA PRO A 6 -39.11 -0.63 -55.89
C PRO A 6 -37.68 -0.09 -55.69
N GLU A 7 -37.50 0.71 -54.64
CA GLU A 7 -36.21 1.14 -54.12
C GLU A 7 -35.44 -0.07 -53.59
N THR A 8 -34.28 -0.31 -54.18
CA THR A 8 -33.34 -1.35 -53.78
C THR A 8 -32.46 -0.80 -52.66
N LEU A 9 -32.67 -1.27 -51.43
CA LEU A 9 -31.82 -0.96 -50.27
C LEU A 9 -30.47 -1.67 -50.42
N ALA A 10 -29.42 -0.89 -50.72
CA ALA A 10 -28.04 -1.35 -50.65
C ALA A 10 -27.62 -1.47 -49.18
N LEU A 11 -27.30 -2.69 -48.75
CA LEU A 11 -26.61 -2.98 -47.51
C LEU A 11 -25.17 -2.45 -47.62
N GLY A 12 -24.93 -1.29 -47.02
CA GLY A 12 -23.58 -0.77 -46.79
C GLY A 12 -22.81 -1.72 -45.88
N HIS A 13 -21.70 -2.24 -46.40
CA HIS A 13 -20.67 -2.90 -45.61
C HIS A 13 -20.20 -1.92 -44.53
N ASN A 14 -20.38 -2.29 -43.26
CA ASN A 14 -19.68 -1.63 -42.17
C ASN A 14 -18.21 -2.05 -42.25
N ASP A 15 -17.38 -1.06 -42.51
CA ASP A 15 -15.94 -1.10 -42.30
C ASP A 15 -15.62 -1.69 -40.93
N GLY A 16 -14.72 -2.66 -40.92
CA GLY A 16 -14.27 -3.33 -39.71
C GLY A 16 -13.71 -2.33 -38.72
N ASP A 17 -14.32 -2.28 -37.54
CA ASP A 17 -13.71 -1.69 -36.35
C ASP A 17 -12.32 -2.30 -36.16
N PRO A 18 -11.24 -1.48 -36.08
CA PRO A 18 -9.95 -1.99 -35.68
C PRO A 18 -10.06 -2.49 -34.24
N GLU A 19 -9.91 -3.81 -34.09
CA GLU A 19 -9.64 -4.49 -32.84
C GLU A 19 -8.64 -3.65 -32.01
N PRO A 20 -8.96 -3.29 -30.74
CA PRO A 20 -8.08 -2.47 -29.93
C PRO A 20 -6.78 -3.23 -29.69
N GLN A 21 -5.73 -2.86 -30.42
CA GLN A 21 -4.38 -3.33 -30.19
C GLN A 21 -4.03 -3.07 -28.73
N GLU A 22 -3.83 -4.14 -27.95
CA GLU A 22 -3.10 -4.05 -26.69
C GLU A 22 -1.65 -3.61 -26.97
N PRO A 23 -1.10 -2.65 -26.19
CA PRO A 23 0.33 -2.71 -25.96
C PRO A 23 0.65 -2.43 -24.50
N CYS A 24 0.76 -3.50 -23.72
CA CYS A 24 1.79 -3.58 -22.68
C CYS A 24 2.40 -4.99 -22.65
N ARG A 25 2.66 -5.57 -23.83
CA ARG A 25 3.55 -6.73 -23.99
C ARG A 25 4.79 -6.28 -24.76
N ARG A 26 5.67 -5.54 -24.09
CA ARG A 26 7.04 -5.37 -24.59
C ARG A 26 7.86 -6.56 -24.08
N LYS A 27 8.48 -7.26 -25.03
CA LYS A 27 9.22 -8.53 -24.91
C LYS A 27 9.89 -8.70 -23.54
N GLN A 28 9.38 -9.63 -22.74
CA GLN A 28 10.14 -10.24 -21.65
C GLN A 28 11.39 -10.89 -22.27
N ARG A 29 12.57 -10.35 -21.95
CA ARG A 29 13.78 -11.18 -21.94
C ARG A 29 13.72 -11.97 -20.64
N SER A 30 13.59 -13.28 -20.74
CA SER A 30 13.76 -14.18 -19.60
C SER A 30 15.19 -14.03 -19.09
N VAL A 31 15.36 -13.34 -17.96
CA VAL A 31 16.53 -13.55 -17.12
C VAL A 31 16.22 -14.77 -16.27
N THR A 32 16.69 -15.93 -16.72
CA THR A 32 16.79 -17.12 -15.88
C THR A 32 17.79 -16.84 -14.77
N TRP A 33 17.28 -16.61 -13.56
CA TRP A 33 18.08 -16.75 -12.35
C TRP A 33 18.30 -18.24 -12.13
N GLU A 34 19.55 -18.70 -12.23
CA GLU A 34 19.93 -20.01 -11.71
C GLU A 34 19.77 -19.99 -10.19
N PRO A 35 19.03 -20.95 -9.59
CA PRO A 35 19.00 -21.09 -8.16
C PRO A 35 20.39 -21.53 -7.70
N SER A 36 21.02 -20.69 -6.87
CA SER A 36 22.28 -21.01 -6.19
C SER A 36 22.11 -22.33 -5.42
N ARG A 37 22.72 -23.39 -5.94
CA ARG A 37 22.78 -24.70 -5.29
C ARG A 37 23.89 -24.67 -4.24
N ASN A 38 23.53 -25.09 -3.04
CA ASN A 38 24.37 -25.62 -1.97
C ASN A 38 25.21 -24.62 -1.16
N ALA A 39 24.64 -24.20 -0.04
CA ALA A 39 25.37 -24.13 1.22
C ALA A 39 24.47 -24.72 2.32
N SER A 40 24.65 -26.01 2.62
CA SER A 40 24.10 -26.65 3.81
C SER A 40 24.81 -26.09 5.04
N VAL A 41 24.22 -25.07 5.65
CA VAL A 41 24.64 -24.56 6.96
C VAL A 41 24.09 -25.50 8.03
N PRO A 42 24.92 -26.04 8.94
CA PRO A 42 24.43 -26.91 10.00
C PRO A 42 23.56 -26.13 10.98
N LEU A 43 22.34 -26.63 11.19
CA LEU A 43 21.42 -26.16 12.23
C LEU A 43 22.08 -26.34 13.61
N ARG A 44 22.29 -25.25 14.33
CA ARG A 44 22.58 -25.31 15.76
C ARG A 44 21.29 -25.64 16.52
N PRO A 45 21.24 -26.72 17.31
CA PRO A 45 20.13 -26.95 18.21
C PRO A 45 20.34 -26.09 19.47
N ASN A 46 19.26 -25.46 19.94
CA ASN A 46 19.15 -24.66 21.16
C ASN A 46 19.50 -23.16 21.04
N GLY A 47 18.44 -22.35 20.97
CA GLY A 47 18.48 -20.90 21.14
C GLY A 47 17.19 -20.26 20.65
N GLU A 48 16.14 -20.29 21.49
CA GLU A 48 14.99 -19.36 21.52
C GLU A 48 14.64 -18.59 20.22
N LEU A 49 14.21 -19.31 19.18
CA LEU A 49 13.67 -18.74 17.95
C LEU A 49 12.22 -19.17 17.80
N GLY A 50 11.28 -18.38 18.33
CA GLY A 50 9.87 -18.79 18.31
C GLY A 50 8.81 -17.75 18.65
N CYS A 51 9.12 -16.46 18.73
CA CYS A 51 8.13 -15.46 19.19
C CYS A 51 7.42 -14.69 18.07
N PHE A 52 7.98 -14.57 16.86
CA PHE A 52 7.39 -13.69 15.84
C PHE A 52 6.10 -14.24 15.20
N ALA A 53 6.09 -15.51 14.76
CA ALA A 53 4.89 -16.11 14.19
C ALA A 53 3.74 -16.21 15.23
N LYS A 54 4.07 -16.42 16.51
CA LYS A 54 3.08 -16.50 17.60
C LYS A 54 2.55 -15.14 18.05
N ALA A 55 3.32 -14.07 17.89
CA ALA A 55 2.84 -12.70 18.13
C ALA A 55 1.82 -12.29 17.05
N PHE A 56 1.96 -12.79 15.82
CA PHE A 56 1.05 -12.47 14.72
C PHE A 56 -0.31 -13.18 14.83
N ASP A 57 -0.36 -14.43 15.32
CA ASP A 57 -1.62 -15.13 15.60
C ASP A 57 -2.49 -14.41 16.65
N LYS A 58 -1.88 -13.58 17.51
CA LYS A 58 -2.59 -12.72 18.47
C LYS A 58 -2.93 -11.32 17.93
N LEU A 59 -2.42 -10.94 16.76
CA LEU A 59 -2.71 -9.67 16.09
C LEU A 59 -3.89 -9.77 15.12
N GLN A 60 -4.80 -10.75 15.31
CA GLN A 60 -6.13 -10.71 14.73
C GLN A 60 -6.98 -9.62 15.39
N MET A 61 -6.51 -8.37 15.34
CA MET A 61 -7.37 -7.22 15.54
C MET A 61 -8.33 -7.18 14.36
N THR A 62 -9.54 -7.68 14.60
CA THR A 62 -10.65 -7.41 13.70
C THR A 62 -10.85 -5.91 13.63
N CYS A 63 -11.29 -5.39 12.48
CA CYS A 63 -11.58 -3.96 12.31
C CYS A 63 -12.49 -3.43 13.43
N ALA A 64 -13.33 -4.29 14.03
CA ALA A 64 -14.17 -4.00 15.18
C ALA A 64 -13.42 -3.55 16.46
N GLU A 65 -12.11 -3.82 16.60
CA GLU A 65 -11.26 -3.39 17.71
C GLU A 65 -10.48 -2.09 17.42
N CYS A 66 -10.02 -1.87 16.18
CA CYS A 66 -9.60 -0.52 15.75
C CYS A 66 -10.78 0.46 15.78
N CYS A 67 -11.99 -0.02 15.48
CA CYS A 67 -13.24 0.70 15.66
C CYS A 67 -13.63 0.93 17.12
N THR A 68 -13.07 0.24 18.12
CA THR A 68 -13.38 0.57 19.54
C THR A 68 -12.74 1.87 20.02
N LEU A 69 -11.84 2.48 19.25
CA LEU A 69 -11.37 3.84 19.51
C LEU A 69 -12.38 4.94 19.08
N GLY A 70 -13.58 4.60 18.58
CA GLY A 70 -14.64 5.60 18.38
C GLY A 70 -15.93 5.22 17.65
N LEU A 71 -16.15 3.96 17.25
CA LEU A 71 -17.25 3.57 16.35
C LEU A 71 -18.22 2.54 16.93
N ARG A 72 -18.09 2.16 18.20
CA ARG A 72 -19.17 1.45 18.88
C ARG A 72 -20.05 2.48 19.56
N HIS A 73 -21.16 2.84 18.93
CA HIS A 73 -22.51 2.98 19.51
C HIS A 73 -23.36 3.82 18.53
N GLY A 74 -24.09 3.12 17.64
CA GLY A 74 -24.98 3.72 16.66
C GLY A 74 -24.30 4.00 15.32
N ARG A 75 -25.03 3.75 14.22
CA ARG A 75 -24.64 4.09 12.84
C ARG A 75 -24.62 5.62 12.63
N GLN A 76 -24.00 6.38 13.52
CA GLN A 76 -23.76 7.79 13.28
C GLN A 76 -22.51 7.89 12.41
N ARG A 77 -22.71 8.41 11.21
CA ARG A 77 -21.63 8.68 10.28
C ARG A 77 -20.63 9.63 10.94
N PRO A 78 -19.32 9.37 10.87
CA PRO A 78 -18.34 10.33 11.32
C PRO A 78 -18.55 11.63 10.55
N SER A 79 -18.68 12.73 11.28
CA SER A 79 -18.76 14.08 10.75
C SER A 79 -17.51 14.39 9.89
N ARG A 80 -17.63 15.34 8.96
CA ARG A 80 -16.48 15.83 8.15
C ARG A 80 -15.29 16.29 9.00
N ARG A 81 -15.53 16.70 10.26
CA ARG A 81 -14.49 17.04 11.25
C ARG A 81 -13.74 15.81 11.74
N GLU A 82 -14.41 14.67 11.89
CA GLU A 82 -13.80 13.40 12.30
C GLU A 82 -13.01 12.74 11.16
N GLN A 83 -13.43 12.89 9.89
CA GLN A 83 -12.61 12.42 8.76
C GLN A 83 -11.21 13.06 8.73
N LYS A 84 -11.10 14.33 9.11
CA LYS A 84 -9.80 15.03 9.23
C LYS A 84 -8.92 14.45 10.34
N ALA A 85 -9.47 13.67 11.27
CA ALA A 85 -8.73 12.99 12.34
C ALA A 85 -8.09 11.66 11.88
N TRP A 86 -8.44 11.13 10.71
CA TRP A 86 -7.86 9.87 10.22
C TRP A 86 -6.54 10.05 9.48
N ASP A 87 -6.22 11.27 9.07
CA ASP A 87 -4.96 11.57 8.39
C ASP A 87 -3.98 12.21 9.38
N HIS A 88 -3.19 11.37 10.01
CA HIS A 88 -2.06 11.75 10.86
C HIS A 88 -0.80 11.14 10.26
N PRO A 89 -0.26 11.71 9.16
CA PRO A 89 0.92 11.17 8.49
C PRO A 89 2.05 10.90 9.49
N GLY A 90 2.63 9.70 9.42
CA GLY A 90 3.59 9.21 10.42
C GLY A 90 2.99 8.37 11.55
N LYS A 91 1.65 8.31 11.67
CA LYS A 91 0.93 7.39 12.56
C LYS A 91 -0.15 6.60 11.83
N GLN A 92 -0.97 7.28 11.04
CA GLN A 92 -2.02 6.64 10.24
C GLN A 92 -2.37 7.50 9.03
N GLY A 93 -2.75 6.87 7.93
CA GLY A 93 -3.14 7.57 6.71
C GLY A 93 -3.02 6.71 5.47
N TYR A 94 -3.47 7.25 4.33
CA TYR A 94 -3.44 6.52 3.06
C TYR A 94 -2.06 6.61 2.41
N LEU A 95 -1.56 5.46 1.96
CA LEU A 95 -0.36 5.35 1.14
C LEU A 95 -0.64 4.46 -0.07
N TRP A 96 0.17 4.63 -1.11
CA TRP A 96 0.20 3.74 -2.27
C TRP A 96 1.25 2.66 -2.02
N LYS A 97 0.82 1.40 -1.97
CA LYS A 97 1.68 0.23 -1.82
C LYS A 97 2.03 -0.33 -3.20
N LEU A 98 3.31 -0.57 -3.46
CA LEU A 98 3.73 -1.29 -4.65
C LEU A 98 3.34 -2.77 -4.55
N ASN A 99 2.82 -3.35 -5.63
CA ASN A 99 2.43 -4.76 -5.67
C ASN A 99 3.66 -5.68 -5.52
N SER A 100 3.51 -6.74 -4.72
CA SER A 100 4.53 -7.78 -4.57
C SER A 100 4.90 -8.38 -5.92
N GLY A 101 6.20 -8.51 -6.19
CA GLY A 101 6.72 -9.04 -7.46
C GLY A 101 6.93 -7.98 -8.56
N ALA A 102 6.57 -6.72 -8.29
CA ALA A 102 7.15 -5.59 -9.01
C ALA A 102 8.61 -5.43 -8.52
N GLY A 103 9.57 -6.13 -9.13
CA GLY A 103 10.99 -5.91 -8.83
C GLY A 103 11.39 -4.44 -8.96
N ASP A 104 12.59 -4.09 -8.47
CA ASP A 104 13.13 -2.72 -8.38
C ASP A 104 13.36 -2.00 -9.74
N GLU A 105 12.77 -2.50 -10.82
CA GLU A 105 12.80 -1.84 -12.12
C GLU A 105 12.03 -0.51 -12.06
N LEU A 106 12.75 0.59 -12.23
CA LEU A 106 12.19 1.96 -12.26
C LEU A 106 10.97 2.10 -13.18
N LEU A 107 10.96 1.39 -14.31
CA LEU A 107 9.83 1.39 -15.27
C LEU A 107 8.51 0.90 -14.65
N ARG A 108 8.56 0.07 -13.60
CA ARG A 108 7.35 -0.42 -12.92
C ARG A 108 6.79 0.59 -11.95
N LEU A 109 7.61 1.53 -11.47
CA LEU A 109 7.19 2.57 -10.54
C LEU A 109 6.31 3.63 -11.20
N SER A 110 6.49 3.91 -12.50
CA SER A 110 5.64 4.87 -13.23
C SER A 110 4.28 4.30 -13.63
N CYS A 111 4.10 2.98 -13.59
CA CYS A 111 2.85 2.34 -13.98
C CYS A 111 1.82 2.35 -12.84
N LEU A 112 0.71 3.07 -13.01
CA LEU A 112 -0.36 3.15 -12.01
C LEU A 112 -0.91 1.78 -11.57
N ARG A 113 -0.92 0.77 -12.45
CA ARG A 113 -1.39 -0.60 -12.14
C ARG A 113 -0.50 -1.34 -11.14
N SER A 114 0.76 -0.93 -11.01
CA SER A 114 1.69 -1.50 -10.03
C SER A 114 1.37 -1.05 -8.60
N TRP A 115 0.53 -0.03 -8.42
CA TRP A 115 0.25 0.57 -7.13
C TRP A 115 -1.17 0.27 -6.63
N ARG A 116 -1.31 0.16 -5.31
CA ARG A 116 -2.61 0.03 -4.64
C ARG A 116 -2.68 0.97 -3.44
N ARG A 117 -3.70 1.82 -3.40
CA ARG A 117 -3.97 2.69 -2.24
C ARG A 117 -4.52 1.86 -1.09
N ARG A 118 -3.92 1.99 0.09
CA ARG A 118 -4.34 1.31 1.34
C ARG A 118 -4.26 2.27 2.52
N LEU A 119 -5.11 2.08 3.51
CA LEU A 119 -4.99 2.76 4.80
C LEU A 119 -3.93 2.04 5.63
N PHE A 120 -2.88 2.76 6.00
CA PHE A 120 -1.80 2.28 6.84
C PHE A 120 -1.91 2.87 8.24
N LEU A 121 -1.40 2.12 9.22
CA LEU A 121 -1.28 2.56 10.60
C LEU A 121 -0.03 1.98 11.24
N VAL A 122 0.57 2.78 12.10
CA VAL A 122 1.73 2.42 12.92
C VAL A 122 1.20 2.02 14.29
N HIS A 123 1.60 0.85 14.76
CA HIS A 123 1.16 0.30 16.04
C HIS A 123 2.36 -0.25 16.81
N ASP A 124 2.31 -0.19 18.14
CA ASP A 124 3.31 -0.85 18.97
C ASP A 124 3.22 -2.37 18.81
N ALA A 125 4.34 -3.05 18.55
CA ALA A 125 4.37 -4.49 18.45
C ALA A 125 4.17 -5.08 19.85
N HIS A 126 3.05 -5.77 20.06
CA HIS A 126 2.70 -6.33 21.37
C HIS A 126 3.81 -7.23 21.91
N GLY A 127 4.30 -6.89 23.11
CA GLY A 127 5.25 -7.70 23.87
C GLY A 127 6.68 -7.19 23.89
N GLU A 128 7.03 -6.22 23.05
CA GLU A 128 8.40 -5.68 23.01
C GLU A 128 8.41 -4.15 23.01
N PRO A 129 8.77 -3.51 24.15
CA PRO A 129 8.85 -2.06 24.24
C PRO A 129 9.80 -1.49 23.17
N GLY A 130 9.30 -0.55 22.38
CA GLY A 130 10.09 0.14 21.36
C GLY A 130 10.20 -0.60 20.03
N ARG A 131 9.50 -1.73 19.83
CA ARG A 131 9.25 -2.28 18.49
C ARG A 131 7.91 -1.79 17.99
N MET A 132 7.87 -1.37 16.73
CA MET A 132 6.64 -1.00 16.05
C MET A 132 6.40 -1.89 14.84
N ALA A 133 5.13 -1.99 14.49
CA ALA A 133 4.65 -2.62 13.28
C ALA A 133 3.96 -1.57 12.41
N LEU A 134 4.21 -1.66 11.11
CA LEU A 134 3.38 -1.00 10.12
C LEU A 134 2.32 -1.99 9.65
N LEU A 135 1.05 -1.64 9.84
CA LEU A 135 -0.11 -2.45 9.50
C LEU A 135 -0.90 -1.74 8.39
N TYR A 136 -1.68 -2.49 7.62
CA TYR A 136 -2.64 -1.93 6.68
C TYR A 136 -3.96 -2.71 6.65
N LEU A 137 -5.04 -2.02 6.27
CA LEU A 137 -6.33 -2.66 6.04
C LEU A 137 -6.34 -3.41 4.71
N SER A 138 -6.45 -4.74 4.79
CA SER A 138 -6.50 -5.63 3.63
C SER A 138 -7.94 -5.94 3.25
N GLU A 139 -8.26 -5.92 1.95
CA GLU A 139 -9.56 -6.38 1.43
C GLU A 139 -9.79 -7.89 1.68
N LYS A 140 -8.72 -8.63 2.00
CA LYS A 140 -8.81 -10.05 2.32
C LYS A 140 -9.23 -10.24 3.78
N ARG A 141 -9.90 -11.37 4.06
CA ARG A 141 -10.34 -11.77 5.41
C ARG A 141 -11.20 -10.70 6.08
N ASP A 142 -12.24 -10.23 5.39
CA ASP A 142 -13.28 -9.33 5.94
C ASP A 142 -12.72 -8.04 6.56
N GLY A 143 -11.69 -7.46 5.93
CA GLY A 143 -11.14 -6.19 6.36
C GLY A 143 -10.19 -6.27 7.55
N GLN A 144 -9.55 -7.42 7.77
CA GLN A 144 -8.55 -7.56 8.83
C GLN A 144 -7.31 -6.69 8.58
N MET A 145 -6.73 -6.22 9.68
CA MET A 145 -5.41 -5.60 9.67
C MET A 145 -4.36 -6.65 9.27
N THR A 146 -3.51 -6.29 8.32
CA THR A 146 -2.40 -7.12 7.85
C THR A 146 -1.08 -6.43 8.17
N LEU A 147 -0.11 -7.18 8.72
CA LEU A 147 1.24 -6.68 8.90
C LEU A 147 1.89 -6.41 7.55
N ALA A 148 2.31 -5.16 7.35
CA ALA A 148 3.11 -4.77 6.20
C ALA A 148 4.59 -5.11 6.46
N CYS A 149 5.11 -4.65 7.60
CA CYS A 149 6.47 -4.88 8.04
C CYS A 149 6.63 -4.57 9.53
N THR A 150 7.69 -5.10 10.13
CA THR A 150 8.19 -4.67 11.43
C THR A 150 9.20 -3.53 11.22
N LEU A 151 9.11 -2.49 12.04
CA LEU A 151 9.97 -1.33 11.94
C LEU A 151 11.20 -1.55 12.83
N GLY A 152 12.38 -1.32 12.27
CA GLY A 152 13.66 -1.61 12.91
C GLY A 152 14.83 -1.82 11.94
N GLY A 153 14.55 -1.96 10.64
CA GLY A 153 15.57 -1.96 9.60
C GLY A 153 15.81 -0.59 8.97
N GLN A 154 16.21 -0.57 7.70
CA GLN A 154 16.54 0.66 6.99
C GLN A 154 15.29 1.31 6.39
N LEU A 155 15.22 2.63 6.49
CA LEU A 155 14.18 3.44 5.88
C LEU A 155 14.84 4.51 5.03
N GLY A 156 14.44 4.61 3.76
CA GLY A 156 15.06 5.55 2.84
C GLY A 156 14.06 6.15 1.84
N PRO A 157 14.13 7.47 1.56
CA PRO A 157 13.40 8.05 0.45
C PRO A 157 13.92 7.49 -0.88
N LEU A 158 13.03 7.35 -1.85
CA LEU A 158 13.37 7.06 -3.24
C LEU A 158 13.14 8.31 -4.12
N PRO A 159 13.68 8.37 -5.35
CA PRO A 159 13.39 9.47 -6.27
C PRO A 159 11.87 9.64 -6.50
N GLU A 160 11.42 10.87 -6.70
CA GLU A 160 10.05 11.16 -7.16
C GLU A 160 9.76 10.41 -8.47
N VAL A 161 8.54 9.93 -8.61
CA VAL A 161 8.10 9.19 -9.78
C VAL A 161 6.89 9.88 -10.39
N GLU A 162 7.04 10.34 -11.62
CA GLU A 162 5.92 10.77 -12.45
C GLU A 162 5.16 9.53 -12.95
N ILE A 163 3.85 9.53 -12.74
CA ILE A 163 2.98 8.45 -13.18
C ILE A 163 2.67 8.64 -14.65
N GLU A 164 2.89 7.59 -15.43
CA GLU A 164 2.56 7.61 -16.85
C GLU A 164 1.06 7.89 -17.01
N PRO A 165 0.67 8.84 -17.89
CA PRO A 165 -0.73 9.14 -18.14
C PRO A 165 -1.53 7.86 -18.41
N PRO A 166 -2.49 7.49 -17.55
CA PRO A 166 -3.15 6.21 -17.66
C PRO A 166 -4.09 6.19 -18.86
N SER A 167 -4.05 5.10 -19.63
CA SER A 167 -5.07 4.86 -20.66
C SER A 167 -6.48 4.86 -20.07
N PRO A 168 -7.54 5.16 -20.85
CA PRO A 168 -8.92 5.19 -20.33
C PRO A 168 -9.32 3.93 -19.56
N GLY A 169 -8.91 2.75 -20.04
CA GLY A 169 -9.16 1.48 -19.35
C GLY A 169 -8.40 1.34 -18.03
N THR A 170 -7.15 1.81 -17.96
CA THR A 170 -6.38 1.81 -16.71
C THR A 170 -6.93 2.80 -15.70
N ARG A 171 -7.37 3.98 -16.15
CA ARG A 171 -8.04 4.98 -15.32
C ARG A 171 -9.34 4.44 -14.73
N TYR A 172 -10.19 3.82 -15.56
CA TYR A 172 -11.42 3.16 -15.13
C TYR A 172 -11.15 2.05 -14.10
N TRP A 173 -10.13 1.23 -14.33
CA TRP A 173 -9.71 0.17 -13.40
C TRP A 173 -9.26 0.76 -12.07
N ALA A 174 -8.39 1.78 -12.07
CA ALA A 174 -7.89 2.40 -10.85
C ALA A 174 -9.03 3.02 -10.04
N ARG A 175 -9.93 3.73 -10.72
CA ARG A 175 -11.16 4.30 -10.15
C ARG A 175 -12.03 3.24 -9.48
N SER A 176 -12.29 2.14 -10.20
CA SER A 176 -13.10 1.03 -9.70
C SER A 176 -12.48 0.39 -8.46
N ASN A 177 -11.16 0.19 -8.43
CA ASN A 177 -10.49 -0.35 -7.24
C ASN A 177 -10.58 0.59 -6.04
N LEU A 178 -10.39 1.90 -6.25
CA LEU A 178 -10.52 2.88 -5.16
C LEU A 178 -11.94 2.89 -4.58
N GLN A 179 -12.95 2.84 -5.45
CA GLN A 179 -14.34 2.77 -5.06
C GLN A 179 -14.64 1.47 -4.28
N GLN A 180 -14.22 0.31 -4.81
CA GLN A 180 -14.41 -0.98 -4.16
C GLN A 180 -13.75 -1.02 -2.78
N TYR A 181 -12.54 -0.48 -2.66
CA TYR A 181 -11.85 -0.36 -1.37
C TYR A 181 -12.68 0.48 -0.39
N ASN A 182 -13.08 1.69 -0.78
CA ASN A 182 -13.88 2.56 0.09
C ASN A 182 -15.21 1.93 0.51
N VAL A 183 -15.89 1.22 -0.40
CA VAL A 183 -17.14 0.48 -0.11
C VAL A 183 -16.88 -0.64 0.89
N ALA A 184 -15.82 -1.44 0.69
CA ALA A 184 -15.49 -2.57 1.56
C ALA A 184 -15.26 -2.16 3.03
N PHE A 185 -14.77 -0.94 3.25
CA PHE A 185 -14.45 -0.44 4.60
C PHE A 185 -15.41 0.65 5.10
N GLY A 186 -16.48 0.95 4.36
CA GLY A 186 -17.47 1.95 4.76
C GLY A 186 -16.90 3.37 4.92
N PHE A 187 -15.81 3.70 4.23
CA PHE A 187 -15.21 5.04 4.26
C PHE A 187 -16.01 6.08 3.45
N ASP A 188 -16.98 5.62 2.65
CA ASP A 188 -17.79 6.48 1.81
C ASP A 188 -18.85 7.22 2.63
N THR A 189 -18.68 8.54 2.76
CA THR A 189 -19.59 9.43 3.51
C THR A 189 -20.76 9.96 2.68
N GLY A 190 -20.96 9.49 1.44
CA GLY A 190 -22.17 9.77 0.68
C GLY A 190 -22.30 11.20 0.18
N SER A 191 -21.17 11.87 -0.08
CA SER A 191 -21.15 13.21 -0.68
C SER A 191 -20.32 13.19 -1.96
N VAL A 192 -21.05 13.14 -3.06
CA VAL A 192 -20.69 13.62 -4.39
C VAL A 192 -19.76 12.72 -5.19
N SER A 193 -20.30 12.33 -6.35
CA SER A 193 -19.67 11.82 -7.58
C SER A 193 -18.46 12.64 -8.09
N GLU A 194 -17.89 13.55 -7.29
CA GLU A 194 -16.61 14.22 -7.54
C GLU A 194 -15.48 13.21 -7.33
N THR A 195 -15.44 12.34 -8.34
CA THR A 195 -14.29 11.85 -9.05
C THR A 195 -13.18 11.34 -8.15
N TYR A 196 -13.29 10.06 -7.79
CA TYR A 196 -12.15 9.17 -7.57
C TYR A 196 -10.97 9.41 -8.54
N ASP A 197 -11.20 9.99 -9.73
CA ASP A 197 -10.16 10.48 -10.62
C ASP A 197 -9.22 11.52 -9.97
N ALA A 198 -9.73 12.43 -9.14
CA ALA A 198 -8.91 13.41 -8.41
C ALA A 198 -8.03 12.76 -7.32
N LEU A 199 -8.32 11.51 -6.96
CA LEU A 199 -7.49 10.73 -6.05
C LEU A 199 -6.40 9.94 -6.79
N LEU A 200 -6.43 9.89 -8.12
CA LEU A 200 -5.39 9.23 -8.90
C LEU A 200 -4.15 10.13 -8.92
N PRO A 201 -2.98 9.60 -8.51
CA PRO A 201 -1.76 10.38 -8.45
C PRO A 201 -1.23 10.61 -9.85
N GLU A 202 -0.89 11.86 -10.16
CA GLU A 202 -0.03 12.21 -11.29
C GLU A 202 1.45 12.00 -10.94
N ARG A 203 1.78 12.13 -9.66
CA ARG A 203 3.12 11.96 -9.10
C ARG A 203 3.05 11.18 -7.80
N LEU A 204 4.08 10.38 -7.56
CA LEU A 204 4.28 9.65 -6.33
C LEU A 204 5.65 9.98 -5.74
N TYR A 205 5.71 10.02 -4.42
CA TYR A 205 6.92 10.26 -3.64
C TYR A 205 7.22 8.99 -2.87
N PRO A 206 7.98 8.05 -3.46
CA PRO A 206 8.18 6.75 -2.88
C PRO A 206 9.24 6.77 -1.79
N PHE A 207 9.19 5.77 -0.93
CA PHE A 207 10.19 5.44 0.06
C PHE A 207 10.19 3.93 0.29
N LYS A 208 11.35 3.42 0.68
CA LYS A 208 11.62 2.00 0.89
C LYS A 208 11.74 1.71 2.38
N VAL A 209 11.12 0.63 2.81
CA VAL A 209 11.25 0.05 4.15
C VAL A 209 11.89 -1.32 3.99
N ASP A 210 13.11 -1.48 4.47
CA ASP A 210 13.84 -2.74 4.52
C ASP A 210 13.83 -3.28 5.94
N TRP A 211 13.57 -4.58 6.11
CA TRP A 211 13.65 -5.25 7.40
C TRP A 211 14.14 -6.69 7.22
N ALA A 212 14.71 -7.25 8.28
CA ALA A 212 15.09 -8.65 8.31
C ALA A 212 14.10 -9.42 9.20
N ASP A 213 13.50 -10.46 8.65
CA ASP A 213 12.83 -11.50 9.44
C ASP A 213 13.85 -12.61 9.72
N PRO A 214 14.02 -13.05 10.99
CA PRO A 214 14.94 -14.14 11.33
C PRO A 214 14.69 -15.45 10.56
N ASN A 215 13.47 -15.68 10.08
CA ASN A 215 13.05 -16.92 9.43
C ASN A 215 12.91 -16.79 7.91
N GLU A 216 12.48 -15.62 7.44
CA GLU A 216 12.16 -15.39 6.03
C GLU A 216 13.24 -14.58 5.28
N GLY A 217 14.23 -14.03 6.00
CA GLY A 217 15.38 -13.32 5.43
C GLY A 217 15.15 -11.82 5.30
N GLU A 218 15.79 -11.20 4.30
CA GLU A 218 15.65 -9.78 4.03
C GLU A 218 14.37 -9.51 3.22
N HIS A 219 13.59 -8.53 3.67
CA HIS A 219 12.37 -8.10 3.03
C HIS A 219 12.43 -6.61 2.71
N CYS A 220 11.69 -6.24 1.67
CA CYS A 220 11.56 -4.88 1.19
C CYS A 220 10.07 -4.57 0.95
N LEU A 221 9.67 -3.36 1.36
CA LEU A 221 8.36 -2.79 1.10
C LEU A 221 8.55 -1.38 0.54
N VAL A 222 8.01 -1.16 -0.65
CA VAL A 222 7.98 0.16 -1.28
C VAL A 222 6.59 0.78 -1.11
N LEU A 223 6.56 1.95 -0.50
CA LEU A 223 5.37 2.76 -0.29
C LEU A 223 5.56 4.11 -0.96
N ALA A 224 4.47 4.78 -1.29
CA ALA A 224 4.51 6.13 -1.82
C ALA A 224 3.41 7.01 -1.25
N ALA A 225 3.79 8.26 -1.00
CA ALA A 225 2.87 9.34 -0.68
C ALA A 225 2.50 10.13 -1.94
N THR A 226 1.41 10.91 -1.87
CA THR A 226 0.95 11.79 -2.95
C THR A 226 1.62 13.16 -2.94
N SER A 227 2.37 13.51 -1.88
CA SER A 227 3.17 14.74 -1.80
C SER A 227 4.45 14.51 -1.00
N GLU A 228 5.45 15.37 -1.22
CA GLU A 228 6.72 15.31 -0.50
C GLU A 228 6.55 15.53 0.99
N GLU A 229 5.66 16.46 1.38
CA GLU A 229 5.40 16.78 2.79
C GLU A 229 4.79 15.58 3.51
N VAL A 230 3.88 14.85 2.86
CA VAL A 230 3.29 13.64 3.41
C VAL A 230 4.35 12.54 3.54
N ARG A 231 5.22 12.35 2.53
CA ARG A 231 6.35 11.42 2.63
C ARG A 231 7.26 11.77 3.81
N ALA A 232 7.66 13.02 3.94
CA ALA A 232 8.55 13.48 5.00
C ALA A 232 7.96 13.21 6.40
N ARG A 233 6.66 13.44 6.58
CA ARG A 233 5.97 13.11 7.85
C ARG A 233 5.91 11.62 8.12
N TRP A 234 5.67 10.79 7.11
CA TRP A 234 5.73 9.34 7.25
C TRP A 234 7.13 8.87 7.63
N LEU A 235 8.16 9.34 6.93
CA LEU A 235 9.56 9.02 7.27
C LEU A 235 9.90 9.46 8.71
N ALA A 236 9.51 10.67 9.12
CA ALA A 236 9.73 11.16 10.47
C ALA A 236 8.97 10.33 11.53
N GLY A 237 7.73 9.93 11.25
CA GLY A 237 6.95 9.08 12.16
C GLY A 237 7.49 7.66 12.27
N LEU A 238 7.99 7.09 11.17
CA LEU A 238 8.57 5.74 11.17
C LEU A 238 9.98 5.71 11.79
N THR A 239 10.77 6.78 11.64
CA THR A 239 12.12 6.90 12.23
C THR A 239 12.11 7.38 13.67
N GLY A 240 11.20 8.31 14.02
CA GLY A 240 11.10 8.92 15.35
C GLY A 240 10.69 7.97 16.46
N VAL A 241 10.38 6.72 16.10
CA VAL A 241 10.12 5.65 17.05
C VAL A 241 11.25 4.63 17.11
N SER A 242 12.38 4.96 16.49
CA SER A 242 13.65 4.32 16.80
C SER A 242 13.91 4.47 18.30
N CYS A 243 13.67 3.37 18.99
CA CYS A 243 14.10 3.01 20.34
C CYS A 243 14.24 4.21 21.28
N GLY A 244 13.21 4.45 22.09
CA GLY A 244 13.29 5.18 23.35
C GLY A 244 14.20 4.51 24.38
N GLY A 245 15.41 4.11 23.97
CA GLY A 245 16.54 3.97 24.85
C GLY A 245 16.76 5.32 25.49
N LYS A 246 16.19 5.50 26.69
CA LYS A 246 16.62 6.55 27.61
C LYS A 246 18.14 6.40 27.71
N VAL A 247 18.88 7.20 26.96
CA VAL A 247 20.30 7.41 27.21
C VAL A 247 20.32 7.96 28.63
N LYS A 248 20.63 7.11 29.61
CA LYS A 248 20.92 7.55 30.96
C LYS A 248 22.14 8.45 30.79
N LEU A 249 21.92 9.77 30.71
CA LEU A 249 22.97 10.75 30.95
C LEU A 249 23.48 10.45 32.36
N SER A 250 24.59 9.72 32.46
CA SER A 250 25.27 9.52 33.72
C SER A 250 25.70 10.91 34.17
N LYS A 251 24.98 11.50 35.12
CA LYS A 251 25.42 12.69 35.83
C LYS A 251 26.73 12.33 36.52
N HIS A 252 27.83 12.67 35.88
CA HIS A 252 29.15 12.63 36.49
C HIS A 252 29.15 13.72 37.56
N ARG A 253 28.84 13.30 38.79
CA ARG A 253 28.87 14.13 39.97
C ARG A 253 30.34 14.41 40.26
N ARG A 254 30.85 15.57 39.81
CA ARG A 254 32.14 16.09 40.25
C ARG A 254 32.07 16.23 41.77
N LYS A 255 32.81 15.40 42.49
CA LYS A 255 33.11 15.63 43.90
C LYS A 255 34.08 16.82 43.95
N SER A 256 33.67 17.86 44.67
CA SER A 256 34.56 18.92 45.17
C SER A 256 35.05 18.51 46.55
#